data_AF-A0A923PQQ1-F1
#
_entry.id   AF-A0A923PQQ1-F1
#
_cell.length_a   1.000
_cell.length_b   1.000
_cell.length_c   1.000
_cell.angle_alpha   90.00
_cell.angle_beta   90.00
_cell.angle_gamma   90.00
#
_symmetry.space_group_name_H-M   'P 1'
#
loop_
_entity.id
_entity.type
_entity.pdbx_description
1 polymer ?
#
loop_
_entity_poly.entity_id
_entity_poly.type
_entity_poly.pdbx_seq_one_letter_code
_entity_poly.pdbx_strand_id
1 'polypeptide(L)'
;MSERINSFRDLRVHHEACALDLAIFGATKSFPRDEMFSLTDQVRRSSRSVGANISETWAKCRYPAHFVRKLTDADGELQETRHWIGRAQAYGYLAADGFADFDAKCAHVGRMLGKMIQSPEDFT
;
A
#
# COMPACT_ATOMS: atom_id res chain seq x y z
N MET A 1 11.96 -19.83 14.98
CA MET A 1 10.81 -19.42 15.81
C MET A 1 10.30 -18.14 15.19
N SER A 2 9.05 -18.10 14.71
CA SER A 2 8.48 -16.86 14.18
C SER A 2 8.41 -15.84 15.31
N GLU A 3 8.86 -14.60 15.06
CA GLU A 3 8.72 -13.51 16.03
C GLU A 3 7.25 -13.34 16.40
N ARG A 4 6.99 -13.08 17.69
CA ARG A 4 5.64 -12.86 18.20
C ARG A 4 5.19 -11.46 17.79
N ILE A 5 4.21 -11.38 16.89
CA ILE A 5 3.62 -10.12 16.45
C ILE A 5 2.71 -9.61 17.58
N ASN A 6 3.06 -8.48 18.20
CA ASN A 6 2.27 -7.87 19.28
C ASN A 6 1.59 -6.56 18.84
N SER A 7 2.08 -5.97 17.75
CA SER A 7 1.61 -4.70 17.20
C SER A 7 1.55 -4.75 15.67
N PHE A 8 0.73 -3.88 15.07
CA PHE A 8 0.75 -3.67 13.63
C PHE A 8 2.12 -3.21 13.12
N ARG A 9 2.92 -2.61 14.01
CA ARG A 9 4.32 -2.23 13.75
C ARG A 9 5.26 -3.42 13.61
N ASP A 10 4.84 -4.61 14.00
CA ASP A 10 5.64 -5.83 13.80
C ASP A 10 5.28 -6.50 12.45
N LEU A 11 4.21 -6.04 11.78
CA LEU A 11 3.78 -6.57 10.49
C LEU A 11 4.73 -6.10 9.39
N ARG A 12 5.43 -7.04 8.78
CA ARG A 12 6.27 -6.75 7.62
C ARG A 12 5.49 -6.06 6.50
N VAL A 13 4.23 -6.45 6.25
CA VAL A 13 3.41 -5.82 5.20
C VAL A 13 3.17 -4.33 5.47
N HIS A 14 3.06 -3.95 6.75
CA HIS A 14 2.89 -2.55 7.15
C HIS A 14 4.17 -1.76 6.87
N HIS A 15 5.35 -2.35 7.16
CA HIS A 15 6.62 -1.72 6.83
C HIS A 15 6.82 -1.51 5.33
N GLU A 16 6.52 -2.53 4.52
CA GLU A 16 6.64 -2.42 3.06
C GLU A 16 5.63 -1.40 2.48
N ALA A 17 4.41 -1.35 3.02
CA ALA A 17 3.41 -0.35 2.63
C ALA A 17 3.86 1.08 2.98
N CYS A 18 4.41 1.30 4.18
CA CYS A 18 4.98 2.61 4.55
C CYS A 18 6.22 2.97 3.71
N ALA A 19 7.08 2.01 3.41
CA ALA A 19 8.23 2.26 2.54
C ALA A 19 7.79 2.68 1.12
N LEU A 20 6.75 2.02 0.60
CA LEU A 20 6.11 2.39 -0.67
C LEU A 20 5.53 3.81 -0.63
N ASP A 21 4.80 4.18 0.43
CA ASP A 21 4.22 5.52 0.57
C ASP A 21 5.29 6.62 0.58
N LEU A 22 6.42 6.39 1.27
CA LEU A 22 7.51 7.36 1.40
C LEU A 22 8.22 7.54 0.06
N ALA A 23 8.43 6.45 -0.67
CA ALA A 23 9.04 6.48 -1.99
C ALA A 23 8.15 7.22 -3.00
N ILE A 24 6.83 6.98 -2.99
CA ILE A 24 5.85 7.72 -3.81
C ILE A 24 5.84 9.20 -3.43
N PHE A 25 5.83 9.52 -2.14
CA PHE A 25 5.90 10.91 -1.68
C PHE A 25 7.16 11.61 -2.18
N GLY A 26 8.31 10.91 -2.18
CA GLY A 26 9.56 11.39 -2.75
C GLY A 26 9.46 11.67 -4.25
N ALA A 27 9.00 10.69 -5.03
CA ALA A 27 8.90 10.81 -6.49
C ALA A 27 7.92 11.91 -6.93
N THR A 28 6.78 12.03 -6.25
CA THR A 28 5.76 13.03 -6.56
C THR A 28 6.21 14.48 -6.31
N LYS A 29 7.36 14.72 -5.67
CA LYS A 29 7.92 16.09 -5.53
C LYS A 29 8.38 16.69 -6.85
N SER A 30 8.69 15.86 -7.86
CA SER A 30 9.07 16.33 -9.20
C SER A 30 7.89 16.48 -10.15
N PHE A 31 6.66 16.19 -9.71
CA PHE A 31 5.48 16.32 -10.57
C PHE A 31 5.15 17.80 -10.83
N PRO A 32 4.48 18.12 -11.95
CA PRO A 32 4.05 19.48 -12.23
C PRO A 32 3.19 20.07 -11.11
N ARG A 33 3.35 21.37 -10.83
CA ARG A 33 2.58 22.05 -9.77
C ARG A 33 1.08 22.03 -10.03
N ASP A 34 0.66 22.04 -11.30
CA ASP A 34 -0.76 22.00 -11.67
C ASP A 34 -1.44 20.67 -11.29
N GLU A 35 -0.66 19.61 -11.08
CA GLU A 35 -1.17 18.30 -10.65
C GLU A 35 -1.26 18.15 -9.12
N MET A 36 -0.89 19.20 -8.37
CA MET A 36 -0.81 19.15 -6.91
C MET A 36 -2.12 18.71 -6.26
N PHE A 37 -3.27 19.20 -6.78
CA PHE A 37 -4.61 18.87 -6.30
C PHE A 37 -5.34 17.83 -7.18
N SER A 38 -4.61 17.22 -8.12
CA SER A 38 -5.11 16.22 -9.05
C SER A 38 -4.33 14.92 -8.83
N LEU A 39 -3.46 14.51 -9.75
CA LEU A 39 -2.79 13.22 -9.69
C LEU A 39 -1.91 13.07 -8.44
N THR A 40 -1.21 14.14 -8.05
CA THR A 40 -0.29 14.11 -6.90
C THR A 40 -1.03 13.82 -5.60
N ASP A 41 -2.20 14.42 -5.42
CA ASP A 41 -3.01 14.23 -4.22
C ASP A 41 -3.62 12.82 -4.20
N GLN A 42 -4.16 12.36 -5.33
CA GLN A 42 -4.75 11.02 -5.44
C GLN A 42 -3.75 9.89 -5.14
N VAL A 43 -2.55 9.93 -5.75
CA VAL A 43 -1.53 8.90 -5.54
C VAL A 43 -0.96 8.91 -4.11
N ARG A 44 -0.86 10.09 -3.48
CA ARG A 44 -0.39 10.21 -2.09
C ARG A 44 -1.44 9.75 -1.09
N ARG A 45 -2.72 10.03 -1.34
CA ARG A 45 -3.81 9.61 -0.45
C ARG A 45 -3.99 8.10 -0.49
N SER A 46 -4.14 7.52 -1.66
CA SER A 46 -4.28 6.06 -1.82
C SER A 46 -3.09 5.30 -1.24
N SER A 47 -1.84 5.71 -1.52
CA SER A 47 -0.65 5.02 -0.99
C SER A 47 -0.57 5.02 0.55
N ARG A 48 -0.87 6.15 1.20
CA ARG A 48 -0.92 6.24 2.67
C ARG A 48 -2.06 5.43 3.26
N SER A 49 -3.17 5.32 2.53
CA SER A 49 -4.36 4.57 2.96
C SER A 49 -4.06 3.07 3.09
N VAL A 50 -3.13 2.51 2.30
CA VAL A 50 -2.72 1.09 2.41
C VAL A 50 -2.19 0.78 3.83
N GLY A 51 -1.19 1.53 4.29
CA GLY A 51 -0.62 1.35 5.63
C GLY A 51 -1.63 1.64 6.75
N ALA A 52 -2.44 2.70 6.57
CA ALA A 52 -3.49 3.05 7.53
C ALA A 52 -4.53 1.92 7.68
N ASN A 53 -5.04 1.38 6.58
CA ASN A 53 -5.98 0.26 6.59
C ASN A 53 -5.37 -1.00 7.20
N ILE A 54 -4.10 -1.31 6.94
CA ILE A 54 -3.41 -2.44 7.61
C ILE A 54 -3.41 -2.25 9.13
N SER A 55 -3.08 -1.04 9.61
CA SER A 55 -3.07 -0.74 11.05
C SER A 55 -4.46 -0.86 11.69
N GLU A 56 -5.50 -0.37 11.01
CA GLU A 56 -6.89 -0.49 11.47
C GLU A 56 -7.35 -1.96 11.47
N THR A 57 -6.94 -2.72 10.45
CA THR A 57 -7.29 -4.14 10.30
C THR A 57 -6.69 -4.95 11.43
N TRP A 58 -5.41 -4.72 11.77
CA TRP A 58 -4.76 -5.38 12.91
C TRP A 58 -5.53 -5.16 14.22
N ALA A 59 -6.06 -3.96 14.48
CA ALA A 59 -6.86 -3.69 15.67
C ALA A 59 -8.15 -4.53 15.74
N LYS A 60 -8.60 -5.10 14.62
CA LYS A 60 -9.81 -5.91 14.49
C LYS A 60 -9.49 -7.39 14.19
N CYS A 61 -8.23 -7.83 14.40
CA CYS A 61 -7.79 -9.19 14.07
C CYS A 61 -8.58 -10.28 14.78
N ARG A 62 -9.06 -10.07 16.01
CA ARG A 62 -9.79 -11.07 16.81
C ARG A 62 -11.00 -11.72 16.12
N TYR A 63 -11.53 -11.12 15.05
CA TYR A 63 -12.65 -11.65 14.28
C TYR A 63 -12.22 -11.90 12.83
N PRO A 64 -11.89 -13.15 12.43
CA PRO A 64 -11.31 -13.46 11.12
C PRO A 64 -12.10 -12.91 9.92
N ALA A 65 -13.43 -13.02 9.92
CA ALA A 65 -14.25 -12.50 8.83
C ALA A 65 -14.17 -10.96 8.71
N HIS A 66 -14.08 -10.25 9.83
CA HIS A 66 -13.91 -8.79 9.82
C HIS A 66 -12.48 -8.41 9.44
N PHE A 67 -11.49 -9.19 9.88
CA PHE A 67 -10.08 -9.00 9.52
C PHE A 67 -9.88 -9.13 8.01
N VAL A 68 -10.37 -10.22 7.40
CA VAL A 68 -10.29 -10.45 5.95
C VAL A 68 -10.98 -9.33 5.16
N ARG A 69 -12.22 -8.97 5.53
CA ARG A 69 -12.94 -7.88 4.87
C ARG A 69 -12.20 -6.55 4.94
N LYS A 70 -11.52 -6.27 6.05
CA LYS A 70 -10.75 -5.03 6.19
C LYS A 70 -9.42 -5.06 5.43
N LEU A 71 -8.79 -6.23 5.30
CA LEU A 71 -7.61 -6.38 4.43
C LEU A 71 -7.94 -6.14 2.95
N THR A 72 -9.16 -6.45 2.50
CA THR A 72 -9.56 -6.12 1.12
C THR A 72 -9.70 -4.62 0.88
N ASP A 73 -9.99 -3.81 1.91
CA ASP A 73 -9.95 -2.34 1.79
C ASP A 73 -8.50 -1.88 1.51
N ALA A 74 -7.51 -2.44 2.23
CA ALA A 74 -6.09 -2.15 1.99
C ALA A 74 -5.61 -2.58 0.60
N ASP A 75 -6.05 -3.75 0.11
CA ASP A 75 -5.74 -4.21 -1.24
C ASP A 75 -6.40 -3.33 -2.32
N GLY A 76 -7.63 -2.86 -2.08
CA GLY A 76 -8.30 -1.88 -2.96
C GLY A 76 -7.50 -0.58 -3.11
N GLU A 77 -7.03 -0.03 -1.99
CA GLU A 77 -6.19 1.18 -1.97
C GLU A 77 -4.84 0.97 -2.66
N LEU A 78 -4.30 -0.26 -2.60
CA LEU A 78 -3.08 -0.63 -3.32
C LEU A 78 -3.32 -0.66 -4.84
N GLN A 79 -4.46 -1.19 -5.30
CA GLN A 79 -4.83 -1.15 -6.72
C GLN A 79 -5.05 0.28 -7.21
N GLU A 80 -5.68 1.13 -6.40
CA GLU A 80 -5.83 2.55 -6.71
C GLU A 80 -4.47 3.25 -6.80
N THR A 81 -3.57 3.01 -5.84
CA THR A 81 -2.19 3.52 -5.87
C THR A 81 -1.48 3.13 -7.17
N ARG A 82 -1.57 1.84 -7.54
CA ARG A 82 -0.99 1.30 -8.78
C ARG A 82 -1.59 1.95 -10.04
N HIS A 83 -2.90 2.18 -10.05
CA HIS A 83 -3.57 2.90 -11.13
C HIS A 83 -2.97 4.30 -11.33
N TRP A 84 -2.85 5.08 -10.25
CA TRP A 84 -2.32 6.44 -10.34
C TRP A 84 -0.83 6.50 -10.71
N ILE A 85 -0.02 5.54 -10.28
CA ILE A 85 1.37 5.37 -10.73
C ILE A 85 1.43 5.14 -12.25
N GLY A 86 0.55 4.28 -12.79
CA GLY A 86 0.43 4.08 -14.24
C GLY A 86 0.01 5.34 -15.00
N ARG A 87 -0.91 6.14 -14.44
CA ARG A 87 -1.26 7.47 -15.00
C ARG A 87 -0.07 8.41 -15.01
N ALA A 88 0.71 8.46 -13.93
CA ALA A 88 1.89 9.31 -13.84
C ALA A 88 2.94 8.98 -14.92
N GLN A 89 3.14 7.69 -15.19
CA GLN A 89 4.00 7.24 -16.28
C GLN A 89 3.44 7.66 -17.64
N ALA A 90 2.14 7.42 -17.89
CA ALA A 90 1.49 7.75 -19.15
C ALA A 90 1.54 9.25 -19.48
N TYR A 91 1.53 10.11 -18.45
CA TYR A 91 1.67 11.56 -18.60
C TYR A 91 3.12 12.04 -18.68
N GLY A 92 4.10 11.14 -18.54
CA GLY A 92 5.53 11.47 -18.58
C GLY A 92 6.06 12.10 -17.30
N TYR A 93 5.32 12.03 -16.19
CA TYR A 93 5.76 12.55 -14.88
C TYR A 93 6.66 11.56 -14.14
N LEU A 94 6.64 10.29 -14.57
CA LEU A 94 7.42 9.21 -14.02
C LEU A 94 8.13 8.44 -15.16
N ALA A 95 9.44 8.24 -15.01
CA ALA A 95 10.23 7.46 -15.96
C ALA A 95 9.83 5.97 -15.93
N ALA A 96 10.11 5.24 -17.02
CA ALA A 96 9.78 3.82 -17.12
C ALA A 96 10.41 2.97 -16.01
N ASP A 97 11.66 3.24 -15.65
CA ASP A 97 12.35 2.53 -14.56
C ASP A 97 11.72 2.81 -13.20
N GLY A 98 11.30 4.06 -12.97
CA GLY A 98 10.58 4.45 -11.76
C GLY A 98 9.22 3.78 -11.66
N PHE A 99 8.48 3.69 -12.78
CA PHE A 99 7.24 2.93 -12.86
C PHE A 99 7.47 1.45 -12.54
N ALA A 100 8.47 0.82 -13.15
CA ALA A 100 8.76 -0.60 -12.95
C ALA A 100 9.12 -0.91 -11.47
N ASP A 101 9.91 -0.04 -10.83
CA ASP A 101 10.24 -0.19 -9.40
C ASP A 101 8.99 -0.06 -8.52
N PHE A 102 8.14 0.95 -8.75
CA PHE A 102 6.90 1.10 -7.99
C PHE A 102 5.91 -0.03 -8.24
N ASP A 103 5.77 -0.50 -9.47
CA ASP A 103 4.91 -1.63 -9.82
C ASP A 103 5.35 -2.90 -9.11
N ALA A 104 6.66 -3.16 -9.06
CA ALA A 104 7.23 -4.28 -8.34
C ALA A 104 7.00 -4.20 -6.82
N LYS A 105 7.11 -3.00 -6.23
CA LYS A 105 6.80 -2.77 -4.81
C LYS A 105 5.31 -2.98 -4.53
N CYS A 106 4.42 -2.45 -5.38
CA CYS A 106 2.97 -2.69 -5.26
C CYS A 106 2.67 -4.18 -5.33
N ALA A 107 3.23 -4.89 -6.31
CA ALA A 107 3.05 -6.33 -6.44
C ALA A 107 3.60 -7.09 -5.22
N HIS A 108 4.68 -6.63 -4.60
CA HIS A 108 5.22 -7.22 -3.38
C HIS A 108 4.25 -7.08 -2.20
N VAL A 109 3.76 -5.86 -1.94
CA VAL A 109 2.77 -5.59 -0.89
C VAL A 109 1.49 -6.40 -1.13
N GLY A 110 1.01 -6.45 -2.38
CA GLY A 110 -0.19 -7.21 -2.74
C GLY A 110 -0.05 -8.71 -2.49
N ARG A 111 1.11 -9.31 -2.78
CA ARG A 111 1.38 -10.72 -2.42
C ARG A 111 1.32 -10.95 -0.90
N MET A 112 1.80 -10.00 -0.11
CA MET A 112 1.77 -10.10 1.35
C MET A 112 0.35 -9.96 1.90
N LEU A 113 -0.42 -9.00 1.40
CA LEU A 113 -1.84 -8.85 1.73
C LEU A 113 -2.62 -10.11 1.35
N GLY A 114 -2.41 -10.63 0.13
CA GLY A 114 -3.04 -11.86 -0.33
C GLY A 114 -2.74 -13.05 0.57
N LYS A 115 -1.50 -13.19 1.06
CA LYS A 115 -1.15 -14.23 2.04
C LYS A 115 -1.90 -14.05 3.36
N MET A 116 -1.99 -12.83 3.87
CA MET A 116 -2.73 -12.54 5.11
C MET A 116 -4.24 -12.79 4.97
N ILE A 117 -4.80 -12.54 3.78
CA ILE A 117 -6.20 -12.82 3.46
C ILE A 117 -6.47 -14.33 3.37
N GLN A 118 -5.53 -15.10 2.82
CA GLN A 118 -5.65 -16.55 2.66
C GLN A 118 -5.47 -17.32 3.98
N SER A 119 -4.65 -16.80 4.89
CA SER A 119 -4.33 -17.44 6.17
C SER A 119 -4.49 -16.45 7.33
N PRO A 120 -5.73 -15.96 7.61
CA PRO A 120 -5.97 -15.02 8.69
C PRO A 120 -5.61 -15.59 10.06
N GLU A 121 -5.76 -16.90 10.26
CA GLU A 121 -5.46 -17.63 11.51
C GLU A 121 -4.00 -17.50 11.99
N ASP A 122 -3.06 -17.19 11.09
CA ASP A 122 -1.67 -16.92 11.45
C ASP A 122 -1.50 -15.58 12.22
N PHE A 123 -2.54 -14.74 12.23
CA PHE A 123 -2.54 -13.37 12.73
C PHE A 123 -3.62 -13.08 13.79
N THR A 124 -4.49 -14.06 14.09
CA THR A 124 -5.62 -13.93 15.03
C THR A 124 -5.47 -14.89 16.20
#